data_AF-A0A1M7LYT8-F1
#
_entry.id   AF-A0A1M7LYT8-F1
#
_cell.length_a   1.000
_cell.length_b   1.000
_cell.length_c   1.000
_cell.angle_alpha   90.00
_cell.angle_beta   90.00
_cell.angle_gamma   90.00
#
_symmetry.space_group_name_H-M   'P 1'
#
loop_
_entity.id
_entity.type
_entity.pdbx_description
1 polymer ?
#
loop_
_entity_poly.entity_id
_entity_poly.type
_entity_poly.pdbx_seq_one_letter_code
_entity_poly.pdbx_strand_id
1 'polypeptide(L)'
;MAVKFRKEKISIQNIGKQRFWIGIILGLFSAIIISLTFSYFRELFRFFTTLSADLLILEKSELQFYNYFFSSLATILGLSITVAIWMTNNNHKRRKDKIHKQLSRTNIYFTFWLILMMIARFGSVLPFILYGMPGYDNQLNLFEEYWLLFVLIPIVVFAQNWFIVRLVYHSAKWIFYSILICVAITFTLKTTTSINQEILNRAYYKKFESDYNYIDQQINKAKVEYGIDFKENTLETLKKWKTESSTKQVVNLKSAFSKDKKVSLDTIILQKIVIKNFKENGRYFRRNSIDNWRYAFPKDILRQLELYDIKSNESKELIEILKEQIYLINTPEIDWKEYDKHTDTEIRKSFGVKYNVPKQIIEQLEKVRDSLINDNKYYEISKDLPELKQRNE
;
A
#
# COMPACT_ATOMS: atom_id res chain seq x y z
N MET A 1 29.09 54.51 -26.14
CA MET A 1 27.83 54.08 -26.80
C MET A 1 27.49 52.65 -26.35
N ALA A 2 26.54 52.48 -25.43
CA ALA A 2 26.16 51.15 -24.94
C ALA A 2 25.32 50.44 -26.00
N VAL A 3 25.91 49.46 -26.70
CA VAL A 3 25.17 48.61 -27.66
C VAL A 3 24.08 47.86 -26.90
N LYS A 4 22.83 48.29 -27.05
CA LYS A 4 21.66 47.68 -26.42
C LYS A 4 21.58 46.22 -26.86
N PHE A 5 21.58 45.30 -25.90
CA PHE A 5 21.47 43.87 -26.16
C PHE A 5 20.07 43.55 -26.69
N ARG A 6 19.96 43.20 -27.98
CA ARG A 6 18.70 42.76 -28.59
C ARG A 6 18.71 41.24 -28.71
N LYS A 7 17.82 40.57 -27.98
CA LYS A 7 17.65 39.11 -28.03
C LYS A 7 17.18 38.68 -29.41
N GLU A 8 17.74 37.58 -29.91
CA GLU A 8 17.28 36.96 -31.16
C GLU A 8 15.92 36.27 -30.93
N LYS A 9 15.06 36.23 -31.94
CA LYS A 9 13.83 35.42 -31.88
C LYS A 9 14.20 33.94 -31.88
N ILE A 10 13.48 33.13 -31.10
CA ILE A 10 13.66 31.68 -31.17
C ILE A 10 13.25 31.19 -32.58
N SER A 11 14.18 30.52 -33.26
CA SER A 11 13.96 29.95 -34.59
C SER A 11 14.90 28.78 -34.81
N ILE A 12 14.52 27.89 -35.72
CA ILE A 12 15.32 26.72 -36.12
C ILE A 12 16.71 27.15 -36.62
N GLN A 13 16.77 28.28 -37.33
CA GLN A 13 18.03 28.82 -37.86
C GLN A 13 18.94 29.35 -36.74
N ASN A 14 18.39 30.07 -35.76
CA ASN A 14 19.17 30.68 -34.67
C ASN A 14 19.69 29.65 -33.65
N ILE A 15 19.00 28.51 -33.51
CA ILE A 15 19.45 27.37 -32.69
C ILE A 15 20.43 26.48 -33.50
N GLY A 16 20.17 26.34 -34.80
CA GLY A 16 20.83 25.41 -35.70
C GLY A 16 19.94 24.20 -36.00
N LYS A 17 19.69 23.91 -37.28
CA LYS A 17 18.74 22.88 -37.74
C LYS A 17 18.97 21.51 -37.11
N GLN A 18 20.22 21.03 -37.13
CA GLN A 18 20.57 19.73 -36.53
C GLN A 18 20.30 19.70 -35.03
N ARG A 19 20.76 20.71 -34.28
CA ARG A 19 20.57 20.77 -32.82
C ARG A 19 19.11 20.90 -32.42
N PHE A 20 18.34 21.66 -33.20
CA PHE A 20 16.91 21.82 -32.96
C PHE A 20 16.20 20.46 -32.96
N TRP A 21 16.40 19.69 -34.04
CA TRP A 21 15.77 18.37 -34.20
C TRP A 21 16.35 17.30 -33.26
N ILE A 22 17.68 17.26 -33.08
CA ILE A 22 18.32 16.36 -32.10
C ILE A 22 17.77 16.63 -30.69
N GLY A 23 17.59 17.89 -30.32
CA GLY A 23 17.00 18.27 -29.03
C GLY A 23 15.58 17.74 -28.84
N ILE A 24 14.75 17.85 -29.88
CA ILE A 24 13.37 17.33 -29.84
C ILE A 24 13.37 15.80 -29.74
N ILE A 25 14.16 15.11 -30.56
CA ILE A 25 14.21 13.64 -30.59
C ILE A 25 14.71 13.10 -29.24
N LEU A 26 15.81 13.63 -28.73
CA LEU A 26 16.37 13.20 -27.44
C LEU A 26 15.45 13.57 -26.27
N GLY A 27 14.78 14.72 -26.33
CA GLY A 27 13.77 15.10 -25.34
C GLY A 27 12.59 14.13 -25.32
N LEU A 28 12.03 13.78 -26.47
CA LEU A 28 10.93 12.81 -26.57
C LEU A 28 11.37 11.42 -26.10
N PHE A 29 12.54 10.96 -26.55
CA PHE A 29 13.10 9.68 -26.12
C PHE A 29 13.29 9.62 -24.61
N SER A 30 13.82 10.70 -24.01
CA SER A 30 13.97 10.80 -22.57
C SER A 30 12.64 10.83 -21.83
N ALA A 31 11.61 11.51 -22.37
CA ALA A 31 10.28 11.51 -21.77
C ALA A 31 9.68 10.09 -21.73
N ILE A 32 9.86 9.31 -22.79
CA ILE A 32 9.43 7.90 -22.84
C ILE A 32 10.15 7.09 -21.76
N ILE A 33 11.48 7.18 -21.69
CA ILE A 33 12.29 6.46 -20.68
C ILE A 33 11.88 6.84 -19.27
N ILE A 34 11.74 8.14 -18.99
CA ILE A 34 11.37 8.64 -17.65
C ILE A 34 9.95 8.18 -17.29
N SER A 35 9.00 8.24 -18.24
CA SER A 35 7.61 7.80 -17.99
C SER A 35 7.55 6.29 -17.69
N LEU A 36 8.24 5.46 -18.47
CA LEU A 36 8.36 4.03 -18.18
C LEU A 36 9.01 3.79 -16.81
N THR A 37 10.10 4.50 -16.53
CA THR A 37 10.82 4.42 -15.24
C THR A 37 9.87 4.72 -14.09
N PHE A 38 9.13 5.82 -14.12
CA PHE A 38 8.16 6.15 -13.07
C PHE A 38 7.08 5.08 -12.90
N SER A 39 6.51 4.58 -13.99
CA SER A 39 5.50 3.51 -13.92
C SER A 39 6.06 2.25 -13.27
N TYR A 40 7.22 1.76 -13.72
CA TYR A 40 7.82 0.51 -13.21
C TYR A 40 8.30 0.67 -11.77
N PHE A 41 8.94 1.78 -11.42
CA PHE A 41 9.35 2.03 -10.05
C PHE A 41 8.16 2.09 -9.11
N ARG A 42 7.04 2.72 -9.51
CA ARG A 42 5.82 2.72 -8.68
C ARG A 42 5.31 1.30 -8.39
N GLU A 43 5.24 0.43 -9.39
CA GLU A 43 4.80 -0.96 -9.18
C GLU A 43 5.80 -1.76 -8.35
N LEU A 44 7.09 -1.55 -8.57
CA LEU A 44 8.15 -2.14 -7.76
C LEU A 44 8.05 -1.67 -6.30
N PHE A 45 7.75 -0.40 -6.04
CA PHE A 45 7.52 0.10 -4.68
C PHE A 45 6.27 -0.51 -4.06
N ARG A 46 5.14 -0.58 -4.78
CA ARG A 46 3.92 -1.26 -4.31
C ARG A 46 4.17 -2.73 -3.98
N PHE A 47 5.01 -3.40 -4.76
CA PHE A 47 5.43 -4.77 -4.46
C PHE A 47 6.25 -4.82 -3.16
N PHE A 48 7.27 -3.97 -3.01
CA PHE A 48 8.10 -3.95 -1.80
C PHE A 48 7.30 -3.60 -0.53
N THR A 49 6.27 -2.75 -0.61
CA THR A 49 5.41 -2.46 0.56
C THR A 49 4.68 -3.70 1.06
N THR A 50 4.41 -4.71 0.23
CA THR A 50 3.75 -5.97 0.67
C THR A 50 4.57 -6.77 1.68
N LEU A 51 5.90 -6.55 1.72
CA LEU A 51 6.78 -7.20 2.68
C LEU A 51 6.45 -6.77 4.12
N SER A 52 6.07 -5.51 4.31
CA SER A 52 5.88 -4.91 5.63
C SER A 52 4.45 -4.45 5.92
N ALA A 53 3.61 -4.29 4.91
CA ALA A 53 2.22 -3.86 5.00
C ALA A 53 1.31 -4.61 4.01
N ASP A 54 0.01 -4.27 4.00
CA ASP A 54 -0.91 -4.75 2.95
C ASP A 54 -0.61 -4.07 1.61
N LEU A 55 -0.98 -4.70 0.49
CA LEU A 55 -0.79 -4.10 -0.83
C LEU A 55 -1.60 -2.80 -0.96
N LEU A 56 -0.93 -1.71 -1.34
CA LEU A 56 -1.59 -0.45 -1.67
C LEU A 56 -2.36 -0.60 -2.98
N ILE A 57 -3.68 -0.79 -2.90
CA ILE A 57 -4.57 -0.85 -4.07
C ILE A 57 -5.19 0.54 -4.24
N LEU A 58 -4.81 1.20 -5.34
CA LEU A 58 -5.31 2.53 -5.66
C LEU A 58 -6.68 2.42 -6.33
N GLU A 59 -7.57 3.35 -6.03
CA GLU A 59 -8.83 3.48 -6.77
C GLU A 59 -8.57 3.87 -8.23
N LYS A 60 -9.55 3.60 -9.09
CA LYS A 60 -9.43 3.89 -10.53
C LYS A 60 -9.17 5.38 -10.83
N SER A 61 -9.82 6.27 -10.08
CA SER A 61 -9.64 7.73 -10.16
C SER A 61 -8.22 8.14 -9.78
N GLU A 62 -7.76 7.67 -8.61
CA GLU A 62 -6.43 7.93 -8.07
C GLU A 62 -5.32 7.38 -8.99
N LEU A 63 -5.50 6.16 -9.52
CA LEU A 63 -4.59 5.57 -10.49
C LEU A 63 -4.47 6.43 -11.75
N GLN A 64 -5.60 6.89 -12.30
CA GLN A 64 -5.60 7.75 -13.47
C GLN A 64 -4.88 9.07 -13.18
N PHE A 65 -5.14 9.67 -12.03
CA PHE A 65 -4.48 10.89 -11.58
C PHE A 65 -2.96 10.74 -11.55
N TYR A 66 -2.42 9.72 -10.87
CA TYR A 66 -0.97 9.52 -10.81
C TYR A 66 -0.37 9.20 -12.18
N ASN A 67 -1.08 8.46 -13.04
CA ASN A 67 -0.62 8.21 -14.40
C ASN A 67 -0.47 9.51 -15.20
N TYR A 68 -1.45 10.42 -15.11
CA TYR A 68 -1.34 11.74 -15.75
C TYR A 68 -0.22 12.58 -15.12
N PHE A 69 -0.09 12.57 -13.80
CA PHE A 69 1.00 13.27 -13.11
C PHE A 69 2.37 12.81 -13.62
N PHE A 70 2.68 11.51 -13.56
CA PHE A 70 3.98 11.00 -13.98
C PHE A 70 4.25 11.20 -15.47
N SER A 71 3.25 11.03 -16.33
CA SER A 71 3.39 11.30 -17.76
C SER A 71 3.60 12.79 -18.08
N SER A 72 2.92 13.69 -17.35
CA SER A 72 3.11 15.15 -17.51
C SER A 72 4.49 15.59 -17.05
N LEU A 73 4.95 15.05 -15.92
CA LEU A 73 6.27 15.33 -15.38
C LEU A 73 7.36 14.80 -16.30
N ALA A 74 7.24 13.56 -16.80
CA ALA A 74 8.17 12.98 -17.76
C ALA A 74 8.24 13.81 -19.05
N THR A 75 7.11 14.28 -19.56
CA THR A 75 7.05 15.15 -20.75
C THR A 75 7.82 16.44 -20.52
N ILE A 76 7.63 17.10 -19.38
CA ILE A 76 8.26 18.37 -19.06
C ILE A 76 9.76 18.20 -18.75
N LEU A 77 10.16 17.09 -18.12
CA LEU A 77 11.57 16.75 -17.94
C LEU A 77 12.23 16.44 -19.29
N GLY A 78 11.53 15.80 -20.23
CA GLY A 78 11.99 15.65 -21.61
C GLY A 78 12.17 17.00 -22.32
N LEU A 79 11.24 17.94 -22.12
CA LEU A 79 11.39 19.31 -22.59
C LEU A 79 12.63 19.99 -21.99
N SER A 80 12.94 19.75 -20.71
CA SER A 80 14.19 20.24 -20.10
C SER A 80 15.41 19.78 -20.89
N ILE A 81 15.46 18.51 -21.29
CA ILE A 81 16.57 17.98 -22.11
C ILE A 81 16.61 18.64 -23.49
N THR A 82 15.47 18.82 -24.15
CA THR A 82 15.38 19.56 -25.42
C THR A 82 15.97 20.96 -25.29
N VAL A 83 15.58 21.71 -24.26
CA VAL A 83 16.08 23.07 -24.03
C VAL A 83 17.57 23.06 -23.71
N ALA A 84 18.07 22.11 -22.90
CA ALA A 84 19.49 21.99 -22.59
C ALA A 84 20.34 21.81 -23.86
N ILE A 85 19.88 20.99 -24.80
CA ILE A 85 20.54 20.76 -26.10
C ILE A 85 20.52 22.04 -26.95
N TRP A 86 19.37 22.75 -27.00
CA TRP A 86 19.28 24.02 -27.73
C TRP A 86 20.25 25.08 -27.19
N MET A 87 20.58 25.04 -25.90
CA MET A 87 21.54 25.98 -25.28
C MET A 87 23.02 25.63 -25.55
N THR A 88 23.33 24.49 -26.16
CA THR A 88 24.72 24.03 -26.40
C THR A 88 25.39 24.66 -27.64
N ASN A 89 24.88 25.79 -28.12
CA ASN A 89 25.40 26.43 -29.33
C ASN A 89 26.76 27.11 -29.11
N ASN A 90 27.79 26.66 -29.85
CA ASN A 90 29.16 27.21 -29.82
C ASN A 90 29.36 28.46 -30.70
N ASN A 91 28.41 28.82 -31.57
CA ASN A 91 28.49 30.02 -32.42
C ASN A 91 28.15 31.26 -31.59
N HIS A 92 29.11 31.68 -30.76
CA HIS A 92 28.95 32.83 -29.90
C HIS A 92 29.32 34.11 -30.65
N LYS A 93 28.32 34.92 -30.98
CA LYS A 93 28.58 36.26 -31.52
C LYS A 93 29.22 37.18 -30.47
N ARG A 94 28.98 36.96 -29.16
CA ARG A 94 29.41 37.84 -28.04
C ARG A 94 29.59 37.10 -26.70
N ARG A 95 30.47 37.59 -25.82
CA ARG A 95 30.79 37.01 -24.49
C ARG A 95 29.58 36.86 -23.55
N LYS A 96 28.66 37.83 -23.51
CA LYS A 96 27.45 37.78 -22.66
C LYS A 96 26.47 36.67 -23.07
N ASP A 97 26.34 36.40 -24.38
CA ASP A 97 25.49 35.31 -24.90
C ASP A 97 26.02 33.93 -24.47
N LYS A 98 27.35 33.74 -24.52
CA LYS A 98 28.01 32.54 -24.00
C LYS A 98 27.70 32.29 -22.53
N ILE A 99 27.81 33.34 -21.69
CA ILE A 99 27.55 33.24 -20.24
C ILE A 99 26.08 32.89 -19.98
N HIS A 100 25.12 33.56 -20.63
CA HIS A 100 23.70 33.26 -20.43
C HIS A 100 23.32 31.85 -20.87
N LYS A 101 23.86 31.35 -21.98
CA LYS A 101 23.65 29.97 -22.44
C LYS A 101 24.25 28.94 -21.48
N GLN A 102 25.46 29.18 -20.98
CA GLN A 102 26.09 28.31 -20.00
C GLN A 102 25.29 28.27 -18.69
N LEU A 103 24.91 29.43 -18.16
CA LEU A 103 24.05 29.53 -16.96
C LEU A 103 22.72 28.82 -17.16
N SER A 104 22.10 29.02 -18.34
CA SER A 104 20.84 28.36 -18.72
C SER A 104 20.98 26.84 -18.66
N ARG A 105 22.03 26.28 -19.27
CA ARG A 105 22.29 24.84 -19.28
C ARG A 105 22.52 24.29 -17.88
N THR A 106 23.36 24.93 -17.07
CA THR A 106 23.62 24.51 -15.69
C THR A 106 22.34 24.53 -14.86
N ASN A 107 21.52 25.58 -14.99
CA ASN A 107 20.27 25.70 -14.25
C ASN A 107 19.23 24.65 -14.68
N ILE A 108 19.16 24.32 -15.97
CA ILE A 108 18.29 23.25 -16.48
C ILE A 108 18.70 21.90 -15.88
N TYR A 109 19.98 21.53 -15.95
CA TYR A 109 20.43 20.27 -15.37
C TYR A 109 20.25 20.22 -13.86
N PHE A 110 20.53 21.32 -13.16
CA PHE A 110 20.28 21.43 -11.73
C PHE A 110 18.80 21.20 -11.41
N THR A 111 17.89 21.91 -12.08
CA THR A 111 16.44 21.76 -11.86
C THR A 111 15.96 20.34 -12.22
N PHE A 112 16.44 19.78 -13.34
CA PHE A 112 16.12 18.42 -13.78
C PHE A 112 16.49 17.38 -12.72
N TRP A 113 17.73 17.41 -12.25
CA TRP A 113 18.21 16.47 -11.22
C TRP A 113 17.56 16.72 -9.86
N LEU A 114 17.31 17.97 -9.49
CA LEU A 114 16.62 18.32 -8.26
C LEU A 114 15.21 17.71 -8.23
N ILE A 115 14.45 17.86 -9.32
CA ILE A 115 13.10 17.28 -9.44
C ILE A 115 13.16 15.75 -9.42
N LEU A 116 14.10 15.12 -10.14
CA LEU A 116 14.26 13.68 -10.08
C LEU A 116 14.61 13.18 -8.68
N MET A 117 15.52 13.84 -7.96
CA MET A 117 15.86 13.50 -6.58
C MET A 117 14.66 13.71 -5.65
N MET A 118 13.90 14.79 -5.84
CA MET A 118 12.68 15.07 -5.08
C MET A 118 11.67 13.93 -5.26
N ILE A 119 11.36 13.55 -6.50
CA ILE A 119 10.44 12.45 -6.79
C ILE A 119 10.98 11.11 -6.28
N ALA A 120 12.28 10.83 -6.45
CA ALA A 120 12.87 9.60 -5.95
C ALA A 120 12.79 9.53 -4.42
N ARG A 121 13.07 10.63 -3.71
CA ARG A 121 12.99 10.70 -2.24
C ARG A 121 11.55 10.62 -1.75
N PHE A 122 10.67 11.50 -2.21
CA PHE A 122 9.28 11.50 -1.76
C PHE A 122 8.54 10.25 -2.22
N GLY A 123 8.75 9.79 -3.46
CA GLY A 123 8.13 8.59 -4.01
C GLY A 123 8.62 7.27 -3.42
N SER A 124 9.78 7.22 -2.77
CA SER A 124 10.25 6.03 -2.05
C SER A 124 10.02 6.11 -0.55
N VAL A 125 10.36 7.25 0.07
CA VAL A 125 10.35 7.41 1.52
C VAL A 125 8.94 7.60 2.06
N LEU A 126 8.11 8.45 1.44
CA LEU A 126 6.76 8.68 1.95
C LEU A 126 5.92 7.42 1.83
N PRO A 127 5.86 6.69 0.69
CA PRO A 127 5.09 5.45 0.65
C PRO A 127 5.64 4.37 1.56
N PHE A 128 6.95 4.25 1.74
CA PHE A 128 7.52 3.27 2.66
C PHE A 128 7.19 3.57 4.12
N ILE A 129 7.20 4.84 4.53
CA ILE A 129 6.85 5.24 5.90
C ILE A 129 5.33 5.20 6.11
N LEU A 130 4.57 5.84 5.23
CA LEU A 130 3.12 6.02 5.37
C LEU A 130 2.33 4.76 5.03
N TYR A 131 2.76 3.99 4.04
CA TYR A 131 2.04 2.78 3.61
C TYR A 131 2.80 1.50 3.89
N GLY A 132 4.11 1.57 4.17
CA GLY A 132 4.96 0.41 4.45
C GLY A 132 5.24 0.16 5.93
N MET A 133 4.98 1.12 6.84
CA MET A 133 5.07 0.86 8.28
C MET A 133 3.70 0.49 8.87
N PRO A 134 3.65 -0.52 9.76
CA PRO A 134 2.44 -0.79 10.53
C PRO A 134 2.07 0.45 11.35
N GLY A 135 0.84 0.96 11.22
CA GLY A 135 0.38 2.12 12.01
C GLY A 135 0.04 3.41 11.25
N TYR A 136 0.00 3.42 9.91
CA TYR A 136 -0.22 4.65 9.12
C TYR A 136 -1.29 4.51 8.02
N ASP A 137 -2.15 3.48 8.07
CA ASP A 137 -3.23 3.35 7.10
C ASP A 137 -4.21 4.54 7.17
N ASN A 138 -4.49 5.13 6.02
CA ASN A 138 -5.39 6.29 5.84
C ASN A 138 -4.98 7.57 6.60
N GLN A 139 -3.74 7.70 7.08
CA GLN A 139 -3.32 8.91 7.80
C GLN A 139 -2.94 10.08 6.87
N LEU A 140 -2.67 9.81 5.60
CA LEU A 140 -2.32 10.84 4.63
C LEU A 140 -2.81 10.43 3.23
N ASN A 141 -3.72 11.24 2.68
CA ASN A 141 -4.22 11.05 1.32
C ASN A 141 -3.63 12.12 0.39
N LEU A 142 -2.53 11.78 -0.31
CA LEU A 142 -1.86 12.68 -1.25
C LEU A 142 -2.78 13.12 -2.41
N PHE A 143 -3.72 12.25 -2.79
CA PHE A 143 -4.66 12.52 -3.86
C PHE A 143 -5.76 13.48 -3.39
N GLU A 144 -6.45 13.22 -2.29
CA GLU A 144 -7.56 14.08 -1.85
C GLU A 144 -7.09 15.41 -1.26
N GLU A 145 -6.06 15.38 -0.42
CA GLU A 145 -5.64 16.56 0.35
C GLU A 145 -4.63 17.44 -0.42
N TYR A 146 -3.81 16.83 -1.30
CA TYR A 146 -2.66 17.50 -1.90
C TYR A 146 -2.61 17.45 -3.44
N TRP A 147 -3.71 17.10 -4.14
CA TRP A 147 -3.70 17.00 -5.61
C TRP A 147 -3.16 18.26 -6.31
N LEU A 148 -3.43 19.45 -5.76
CA LEU A 148 -3.00 20.71 -6.36
C LEU A 148 -1.46 20.80 -6.44
N LEU A 149 -0.74 20.26 -5.45
CA LEU A 149 0.72 20.23 -5.45
C LEU A 149 1.25 19.43 -6.65
N PHE A 150 0.67 18.28 -6.92
CA PHE A 150 1.04 17.41 -8.04
C PHE A 150 0.74 18.07 -9.39
N VAL A 151 -0.33 18.86 -9.51
CA VAL A 151 -0.64 19.63 -10.72
C VAL A 151 0.34 20.79 -10.90
N LEU A 152 0.74 21.46 -9.82
CA LEU A 152 1.63 22.61 -9.86
C LEU A 152 3.07 22.25 -10.20
N ILE A 153 3.59 21.10 -9.74
CA ILE A 153 4.99 20.71 -9.98
C ILE A 153 5.34 20.72 -11.49
N PRO A 154 4.62 20.01 -12.38
CA PRO A 154 4.88 20.04 -13.82
C PRO A 154 4.76 21.47 -14.39
N ILE A 155 3.75 22.24 -13.98
CA ILE A 155 3.54 23.62 -14.47
C ILE A 155 4.73 24.53 -14.11
N VAL A 156 5.21 24.44 -12.87
CA VAL A 156 6.35 25.24 -12.40
C VAL A 156 7.63 24.87 -13.16
N VAL A 157 7.89 23.57 -13.35
CA VAL A 157 9.08 23.12 -14.11
C VAL A 157 8.98 23.55 -15.58
N PHE A 158 7.79 23.49 -16.18
CA PHE A 158 7.54 23.99 -17.53
C PHE A 158 7.82 25.49 -17.63
N ALA A 159 7.28 26.28 -16.70
CA ALA A 159 7.49 27.72 -16.65
C ALA A 159 8.98 28.06 -16.47
N GLN A 160 9.69 27.31 -15.63
CA GLN A 160 11.12 27.46 -15.41
C GLN A 160 11.93 27.20 -16.69
N ASN A 161 11.63 26.14 -17.44
CA ASN A 161 12.27 25.87 -18.72
C ASN A 161 12.09 27.03 -19.70
N TRP A 162 10.88 27.60 -19.79
CA TRP A 162 10.61 28.73 -20.69
C TRP A 162 11.18 30.06 -20.20
N PHE A 163 11.28 30.26 -18.88
CA PHE A 163 11.99 31.40 -18.31
C PHE A 163 13.45 31.39 -18.74
N ILE A 164 14.09 30.21 -18.70
CA ILE A 164 15.47 30.02 -19.15
C ILE A 164 15.60 30.29 -20.66
N VAL A 165 14.67 29.78 -21.48
CA VAL A 165 14.62 30.12 -22.91
C VAL A 165 14.51 31.63 -23.12
N ARG A 166 13.69 32.33 -22.34
CA ARG A 166 13.50 33.79 -22.42
C ARG A 166 14.73 34.60 -22.02
N LEU A 167 15.64 34.04 -21.22
CA LEU A 167 16.91 34.70 -20.90
C LEU A 167 17.79 34.85 -22.16
N VAL A 168 17.78 33.85 -23.04
CA VAL A 168 18.61 33.79 -24.25
C VAL A 168 17.88 34.29 -25.50
N TYR A 169 16.62 33.89 -25.69
CA TYR A 169 15.82 34.15 -26.88
C TYR A 169 14.52 34.89 -26.59
N HIS A 170 13.93 35.53 -27.59
CA HIS A 170 12.54 36.00 -27.53
C HIS A 170 11.59 34.86 -27.89
N SER A 171 10.82 34.37 -26.92
CA SER A 171 10.01 33.14 -27.05
C SER A 171 8.65 33.32 -27.74
N ALA A 172 8.01 34.50 -27.64
CA ALA A 172 6.72 34.81 -28.28
C ALA A 172 5.70 33.65 -28.21
N LYS A 173 5.11 33.24 -29.35
CA LYS A 173 4.08 32.20 -29.47
C LYS A 173 4.58 30.78 -29.20
N TRP A 174 5.89 30.55 -29.13
CA TRP A 174 6.44 29.19 -28.94
C TRP A 174 6.11 28.58 -27.58
N ILE A 175 5.92 29.41 -26.55
CA ILE A 175 5.44 28.93 -25.24
C ILE A 175 4.10 28.22 -25.42
N PHE A 176 3.14 28.89 -26.08
CA PHE A 176 1.80 28.34 -26.29
C PHE A 176 1.82 27.05 -27.13
N TYR A 177 2.56 27.02 -28.24
CA TYR A 177 2.69 25.79 -29.05
C TYR A 177 3.30 24.64 -28.27
N SER A 178 4.31 24.91 -27.44
CA SER A 178 4.92 23.87 -26.62
C SER A 178 4.00 23.34 -25.53
N ILE A 179 3.11 24.17 -24.96
CA ILE A 179 2.09 23.70 -24.02
C ILE A 179 1.19 22.69 -24.71
N LEU A 180 0.66 23.03 -25.89
CA LEU A 180 -0.23 22.14 -26.65
C LEU A 180 0.46 20.82 -27.01
N ILE A 181 1.72 20.89 -27.45
CA ILE A 181 2.52 19.69 -27.77
C ILE A 181 2.77 18.86 -26.50
N CYS A 182 3.11 19.49 -25.37
CA CYS A 182 3.32 18.77 -24.10
C CYS A 182 2.04 18.09 -23.62
N VAL A 183 0.89 18.74 -23.76
CA VAL A 183 -0.42 18.14 -23.43
C VAL A 183 -0.65 16.91 -24.30
N ALA A 184 -0.47 17.01 -25.62
CA ALA A 184 -0.64 15.88 -26.53
C ALA A 184 0.31 14.71 -26.19
N ILE A 185 1.60 14.99 -25.95
CA ILE A 185 2.59 13.97 -25.55
C ILE A 185 2.20 13.34 -24.21
N THR A 186 1.72 14.13 -23.25
CA THR A 186 1.29 13.63 -21.94
C THR A 186 0.16 12.60 -22.07
N PHE A 187 -0.86 12.90 -22.88
CA PHE A 187 -1.95 11.95 -23.13
C PHE A 187 -1.44 10.66 -23.79
N THR A 188 -0.58 10.78 -24.80
CA THR A 188 0.03 9.63 -25.47
C THR A 188 0.83 8.78 -24.49
N LEU A 189 1.75 9.38 -23.72
CA LEU A 189 2.57 8.67 -22.75
C LEU A 189 1.73 7.99 -21.67
N LYS A 190 0.67 8.64 -21.18
CA LYS A 190 -0.25 8.04 -20.21
C LYS A 190 -0.86 6.75 -20.74
N THR A 191 -1.19 6.70 -22.03
CA THR A 191 -1.78 5.50 -22.64
C THR A 191 -0.76 4.42 -22.99
N THR A 192 0.45 4.80 -23.41
CA THR A 192 1.45 3.85 -23.92
C THR A 192 2.39 3.31 -22.85
N THR A 193 2.58 4.04 -21.74
CA THR A 193 3.56 3.69 -20.68
C THR A 193 2.93 3.33 -19.34
N SER A 194 1.60 3.31 -19.24
CA SER A 194 0.91 2.85 -18.02
C SER A 194 1.04 1.34 -17.85
N ILE A 195 1.31 0.90 -16.63
CA ILE A 195 1.37 -0.53 -16.28
C ILE A 195 0.01 -1.02 -15.78
N ASN A 196 -0.34 -2.25 -16.14
CA ASN A 196 -1.53 -2.92 -15.63
C ASN A 196 -1.32 -3.38 -14.18
N GLN A 197 -1.90 -2.64 -13.23
CA GLN A 197 -1.84 -2.93 -11.80
C GLN A 197 -2.56 -4.22 -11.41
N GLU A 198 -3.49 -4.71 -12.24
CA GLU A 198 -4.28 -5.91 -11.95
C GLU A 198 -3.42 -7.16 -11.80
N ILE A 199 -2.25 -7.19 -12.43
CA ILE A 199 -1.34 -8.34 -12.32
C ILE A 199 -0.88 -8.52 -10.87
N LEU A 200 -0.38 -7.43 -10.26
CA LEU A 200 0.07 -7.44 -8.87
C LEU A 200 -1.11 -7.59 -7.91
N ASN A 201 -2.23 -6.91 -8.17
CA ASN A 201 -3.44 -7.03 -7.36
C ASN A 201 -3.92 -8.49 -7.31
N ARG A 202 -4.05 -9.17 -8.45
CA ARG A 202 -4.49 -10.57 -8.52
C ARG A 202 -3.51 -11.52 -7.83
N ALA A 203 -2.21 -11.31 -8.01
CA ALA A 203 -1.19 -12.10 -7.31
C ALA A 203 -1.33 -11.97 -5.78
N TYR A 204 -1.58 -10.75 -5.29
CA TYR A 204 -1.84 -10.49 -3.88
C TYR A 204 -3.17 -11.11 -3.41
N TYR A 205 -4.25 -10.97 -4.17
CA TYR A 205 -5.54 -11.58 -3.83
C TYR A 205 -5.45 -13.10 -3.74
N LYS A 206 -4.77 -13.75 -4.70
CA LYS A 206 -4.56 -15.19 -4.71
C LYS A 206 -3.83 -15.69 -3.47
N LYS A 207 -2.86 -14.91 -2.97
CA LYS A 207 -2.12 -15.22 -1.73
C LYS A 207 -3.03 -15.30 -0.49
N PHE A 208 -4.11 -14.51 -0.43
CA PHE A 208 -5.05 -14.46 0.70
C PHE A 208 -6.43 -15.05 0.37
N GLU A 209 -6.56 -15.79 -0.73
CA GLU A 209 -7.83 -16.31 -1.23
C GLU A 209 -8.55 -17.18 -0.19
N SER A 210 -7.82 -18.05 0.51
CA SER A 210 -8.38 -18.88 1.58
C SER A 210 -8.98 -18.05 2.72
N ASP A 211 -8.28 -16.98 3.14
CA ASP A 211 -8.73 -16.10 4.21
C ASP A 211 -9.99 -15.33 3.80
N TYR A 212 -10.03 -14.83 2.56
CA TYR A 212 -11.17 -14.10 2.01
C TYR A 212 -12.39 -15.00 1.83
N ASN A 213 -12.21 -16.21 1.32
CA ASN A 213 -13.29 -17.17 1.18
C ASN A 213 -13.89 -17.53 2.53
N TYR A 214 -13.06 -17.75 3.56
CA TYR A 214 -13.57 -18.01 4.91
C TYR A 214 -14.32 -16.81 5.50
N ILE A 215 -13.80 -15.58 5.32
CA ILE A 215 -14.50 -14.35 5.70
C ILE A 215 -15.88 -14.31 5.04
N ASP A 216 -15.93 -14.37 3.71
CA ASP A 216 -17.17 -14.22 2.96
C ASP A 216 -18.19 -15.32 3.33
N GLN A 217 -17.73 -16.56 3.58
CA GLN A 217 -18.57 -17.63 4.11
C GLN A 217 -19.16 -17.32 5.48
N GLN A 218 -18.36 -16.85 6.44
CA GLN A 218 -18.85 -16.55 7.78
C GLN A 218 -19.78 -15.33 7.80
N ILE A 219 -19.51 -14.33 6.97
CA ILE A 219 -20.38 -13.14 6.84
C ILE A 219 -21.72 -13.52 6.20
N ASN A 220 -21.71 -14.34 5.14
CA ASN A 220 -22.93 -14.86 4.54
C ASN A 220 -23.73 -15.72 5.53
N LYS A 221 -23.05 -16.59 6.29
CA LYS A 221 -23.67 -17.39 7.35
C LYS A 221 -24.35 -16.49 8.39
N ALA A 222 -23.65 -15.46 8.88
CA ALA A 222 -24.18 -14.55 9.88
C ALA A 222 -25.41 -13.77 9.39
N LYS A 223 -25.42 -13.38 8.11
CA LYS A 223 -26.55 -12.70 7.49
C LYS A 223 -27.76 -13.63 7.35
N VAL A 224 -27.56 -14.87 6.89
CA VAL A 224 -28.65 -15.83 6.62
C VAL A 224 -29.19 -16.45 7.90
N GLU A 225 -28.33 -16.91 8.80
CA GLU A 225 -28.74 -17.65 10.01
C GLU A 225 -29.10 -16.72 11.18
N TYR A 226 -28.45 -15.56 11.29
CA TYR A 226 -28.59 -14.67 12.46
C TYR A 226 -29.17 -13.30 12.12
N GLY A 227 -29.39 -12.98 10.84
CA GLY A 227 -29.89 -11.66 10.41
C GLY A 227 -28.91 -10.52 10.70
N ILE A 228 -27.62 -10.80 10.89
CA ILE A 228 -26.60 -9.81 11.22
C ILE A 228 -26.01 -9.25 9.92
N ASP A 229 -26.03 -7.92 9.77
CA ASP A 229 -25.35 -7.22 8.70
C ASP A 229 -24.17 -6.40 9.25
N PHE A 230 -22.98 -6.66 8.70
CA PHE A 230 -21.76 -6.00 9.16
C PHE A 230 -21.52 -4.73 8.37
N LYS A 231 -21.04 -3.68 9.05
CA LYS A 231 -20.65 -2.43 8.38
C LYS A 231 -19.53 -2.69 7.36
N GLU A 232 -19.60 -2.07 6.19
CA GLU A 232 -18.63 -2.22 5.10
C GLU A 232 -17.18 -2.00 5.55
N ASN A 233 -16.92 -0.93 6.31
CA ASN A 233 -15.58 -0.66 6.87
C ASN A 233 -15.05 -1.79 7.79
N THR A 234 -15.95 -2.50 8.49
CA THR A 234 -15.56 -3.66 9.32
C THR A 234 -15.11 -4.82 8.42
N LEU A 235 -15.79 -5.04 7.31
CA LEU A 235 -15.47 -6.09 6.33
C LEU A 235 -14.17 -5.79 5.60
N GLU A 236 -13.96 -4.54 5.15
CA GLU A 236 -12.71 -4.11 4.54
C GLU A 236 -11.53 -4.28 5.50
N THR A 237 -11.71 -3.87 6.76
CA THR A 237 -10.69 -4.02 7.81
C THR A 237 -10.39 -5.50 8.07
N LEU A 238 -11.41 -6.37 8.03
CA LEU A 238 -11.24 -7.81 8.22
C LEU A 238 -10.44 -8.46 7.09
N LYS A 239 -10.47 -7.90 5.87
CA LYS A 239 -9.66 -8.36 4.73
C LYS A 239 -8.21 -7.86 4.82
N LYS A 240 -7.94 -6.74 5.48
CA LYS A 240 -6.58 -6.24 5.73
C LYS A 240 -5.84 -7.06 6.79
N TRP A 241 -4.51 -7.21 6.68
CA TRP A 241 -3.71 -7.98 7.61
C TRP A 241 -2.82 -7.12 8.52
N LYS A 242 -1.99 -6.26 7.92
CA LYS A 242 -0.88 -5.55 8.61
C LYS A 242 -1.22 -4.10 8.99
N THR A 243 -2.45 -3.65 8.72
CA THR A 243 -2.89 -2.29 9.01
C THR A 243 -3.14 -2.02 10.50
N GLU A 244 -3.09 -0.73 10.88
CA GLU A 244 -3.47 -0.28 12.22
C GLU A 244 -4.94 -0.58 12.46
N SER A 245 -5.81 -0.37 11.47
CA SER A 245 -7.24 -0.68 11.60
C SER A 245 -7.49 -2.16 11.92
N SER A 246 -6.79 -3.07 11.21
CA SER A 246 -6.84 -4.53 11.46
C SER A 246 -6.34 -4.85 12.87
N THR A 247 -5.19 -4.29 13.25
CA THR A 247 -4.60 -4.48 14.59
C THR A 247 -5.54 -4.00 15.69
N LYS A 248 -6.09 -2.80 15.54
CA LYS A 248 -7.03 -2.17 16.48
C LYS A 248 -8.33 -2.97 16.55
N GLN A 249 -8.80 -3.53 15.44
CA GLN A 249 -9.96 -4.44 15.43
C GLN A 249 -9.67 -5.66 16.31
N VAL A 250 -8.53 -6.34 16.14
CA VAL A 250 -8.17 -7.51 16.97
C VAL A 250 -8.05 -7.14 18.46
N VAL A 251 -7.42 -6.00 18.78
CA VAL A 251 -7.29 -5.52 20.17
C VAL A 251 -8.67 -5.20 20.78
N ASN A 252 -9.54 -4.52 20.04
CA ASN A 252 -10.88 -4.19 20.49
C ASN A 252 -11.73 -5.43 20.72
N LEU A 253 -11.63 -6.43 19.84
CA LEU A 253 -12.29 -7.72 19.99
C LEU A 253 -11.82 -8.42 21.28
N LYS A 254 -10.49 -8.57 21.48
CA LYS A 254 -9.95 -9.12 22.74
C LYS A 254 -10.46 -8.37 23.98
N SER A 255 -10.44 -7.04 23.93
CA SER A 255 -10.91 -6.21 25.05
C SER A 255 -12.41 -6.39 25.33
N ALA A 256 -13.25 -6.60 24.31
CA ALA A 256 -14.67 -6.83 24.50
C ALA A 256 -14.96 -8.05 25.39
N PHE A 257 -14.20 -9.14 25.21
CA PHE A 257 -14.33 -10.37 26.01
C PHE A 257 -13.84 -10.22 27.45
N SER A 258 -12.86 -9.34 27.69
CA SER A 258 -12.29 -9.10 29.02
C SER A 258 -13.22 -8.31 29.96
N LYS A 259 -14.20 -7.58 29.42
CA LYS A 259 -15.14 -6.76 30.20
C LYS A 259 -16.22 -7.62 30.86
N ASP A 260 -16.70 -7.19 32.02
CA ASP A 260 -17.83 -7.81 32.74
C ASP A 260 -19.20 -7.43 32.10
N LYS A 261 -19.30 -7.59 30.79
CA LYS A 261 -20.54 -7.37 30.02
C LYS A 261 -20.70 -8.46 28.97
N LYS A 262 -21.96 -8.75 28.65
CA LYS A 262 -22.34 -9.66 27.56
C LYS A 262 -21.78 -9.19 26.22
N VAL A 263 -21.06 -10.08 25.52
CA VAL A 263 -20.48 -9.80 24.20
C VAL A 263 -21.48 -10.16 23.10
N SER A 264 -21.82 -9.19 22.25
CA SER A 264 -22.79 -9.39 21.17
C SER A 264 -22.34 -10.46 20.14
N LEU A 265 -23.31 -11.14 19.52
CA LEU A 265 -23.08 -12.24 18.58
C LEU A 265 -22.21 -11.85 17.38
N ASP A 266 -22.35 -10.62 16.86
CA ASP A 266 -21.50 -10.07 15.81
C ASP A 266 -20.02 -10.04 16.22
N THR A 267 -19.73 -9.64 17.46
CA THR A 267 -18.39 -9.59 18.04
C THR A 267 -17.82 -10.99 18.26
N ILE A 268 -18.65 -11.96 18.65
CA ILE A 268 -18.27 -13.38 18.78
C ILE A 268 -17.85 -13.93 17.40
N ILE A 269 -18.66 -13.69 16.37
CA ILE A 269 -18.36 -14.14 15.00
C ILE A 269 -17.06 -13.50 14.48
N LEU A 270 -16.87 -12.20 14.70
CA LEU A 270 -15.62 -11.53 14.32
C LEU A 270 -14.41 -12.11 15.06
N GLN A 271 -14.53 -12.39 16.36
CA GLN A 271 -13.46 -13.00 17.16
C GLN A 271 -13.08 -14.39 16.60
N LYS A 272 -14.07 -15.19 16.19
CA LYS A 272 -13.84 -16.49 15.52
C LYS A 272 -13.08 -16.31 14.21
N ILE A 273 -13.46 -15.35 13.37
CA ILE A 273 -12.81 -15.09 12.09
C ILE A 273 -11.36 -14.66 12.27
N VAL A 274 -11.08 -13.74 13.20
CA VAL A 274 -9.70 -13.27 13.41
C VAL A 274 -8.77 -14.37 13.95
N ILE A 275 -9.30 -15.31 14.75
CA ILE A 275 -8.57 -16.51 15.19
C ILE A 275 -8.30 -17.44 14.01
N LYS A 276 -9.36 -17.77 13.23
CA LYS A 276 -9.22 -18.65 12.07
C LYS A 276 -8.18 -18.14 11.11
N ASN A 277 -8.22 -16.86 10.78
CA ASN A 277 -7.32 -16.30 9.80
C ASN A 277 -5.94 -16.03 10.40
N PHE A 278 -5.75 -16.11 11.72
CA PHE A 278 -4.50 -15.84 12.43
C PHE A 278 -4.04 -14.36 12.41
N LYS A 279 -4.99 -13.41 12.50
CA LYS A 279 -4.71 -11.97 12.40
C LYS A 279 -3.69 -11.46 13.42
N GLU A 280 -2.94 -10.43 13.04
CA GLU A 280 -1.93 -9.80 13.91
C GLU A 280 -2.55 -8.72 14.81
N ASN A 281 -1.90 -8.45 15.95
CA ASN A 281 -2.28 -7.34 16.85
C ASN A 281 -1.11 -6.41 17.23
N GLY A 282 -0.05 -6.35 16.40
CA GLY A 282 1.06 -5.41 16.55
C GLY A 282 2.44 -6.04 16.78
N ARG A 283 3.44 -5.21 17.11
CA ARG A 283 4.83 -5.63 17.38
C ARG A 283 5.01 -6.06 18.84
N TYR A 284 5.69 -7.19 19.06
CA TYR A 284 5.92 -7.75 20.40
C TYR A 284 7.36 -7.55 20.87
N PHE A 285 7.50 -7.17 22.15
CA PHE A 285 8.81 -7.00 22.78
C PHE A 285 9.35 -8.27 23.46
N ARG A 286 8.49 -9.26 23.77
CA ARG A 286 8.89 -10.50 24.46
C ARG A 286 8.21 -11.73 23.86
N ARG A 287 8.92 -12.57 23.10
CA ARG A 287 8.35 -13.80 22.52
C ARG A 287 7.71 -14.67 23.63
N ASN A 288 6.62 -15.36 23.30
CA ASN A 288 5.88 -16.27 24.19
C ASN A 288 5.35 -15.67 25.52
N SER A 289 5.17 -14.35 25.61
CA SER A 289 4.44 -13.75 26.76
C SER A 289 2.92 -13.93 26.61
N ILE A 290 2.23 -14.24 27.71
CA ILE A 290 0.76 -14.25 27.76
C ILE A 290 0.13 -12.91 27.34
N ASP A 291 0.82 -11.80 27.60
CA ASP A 291 0.39 -10.45 27.20
C ASP A 291 0.27 -10.31 25.68
N ASN A 292 1.06 -11.09 24.93
CA ASN A 292 1.05 -11.07 23.47
C ASN A 292 -0.01 -11.96 22.84
N TRP A 293 -0.74 -12.76 23.64
CA TRP A 293 -1.84 -13.54 23.12
C TRP A 293 -2.87 -12.58 22.50
N ARG A 294 -3.22 -12.82 21.24
CA ARG A 294 -3.91 -11.80 20.42
C ARG A 294 -5.41 -11.79 20.62
N TYR A 295 -5.94 -12.92 21.05
CA TYR A 295 -7.37 -13.22 21.02
C TYR A 295 -7.94 -13.22 22.43
N ALA A 296 -9.26 -13.38 22.52
CA ALA A 296 -9.93 -13.60 23.80
C ALA A 296 -9.27 -14.77 24.56
N PHE A 297 -9.10 -14.64 25.88
CA PHE A 297 -8.54 -15.74 26.67
C PHE A 297 -9.58 -16.87 26.83
N PRO A 298 -9.15 -18.14 26.90
CA PRO A 298 -10.07 -19.27 27.11
C PRO A 298 -10.99 -19.08 28.33
N LYS A 299 -10.46 -18.52 29.42
CA LYS A 299 -11.22 -18.20 30.63
C LYS A 299 -12.26 -17.11 30.44
N ASP A 300 -11.96 -16.10 29.62
CA ASP A 300 -12.93 -15.05 29.31
C ASP A 300 -14.09 -15.61 28.49
N ILE A 301 -13.80 -16.54 27.56
CA ILE A 301 -14.82 -17.23 26.78
C ILE A 301 -15.71 -18.10 27.68
N LEU A 302 -15.11 -18.85 28.62
CA LEU A 302 -15.86 -19.62 29.62
C LEU A 302 -16.77 -18.72 30.46
N ARG A 303 -16.27 -17.59 30.94
CA ARG A 303 -17.09 -16.60 31.66
C ARG A 303 -18.24 -16.08 30.80
N GLN A 304 -18.01 -15.80 29.51
CA GLN A 304 -19.09 -15.37 28.62
C GLN A 304 -20.14 -16.48 28.44
N LEU A 305 -19.76 -17.76 28.36
CA LEU A 305 -20.72 -18.88 28.30
C LEU A 305 -21.65 -18.95 29.51
N GLU A 306 -21.24 -18.47 30.68
CA GLU A 306 -22.08 -18.41 31.88
C GLU A 306 -23.15 -17.31 31.81
N LEU A 307 -22.93 -16.28 30.98
CA LEU A 307 -23.84 -15.14 30.82
C LEU A 307 -24.96 -15.41 29.80
N TYR A 308 -24.87 -16.47 29.01
CA TYR A 308 -25.81 -16.81 27.94
C TYR A 308 -26.57 -18.10 28.23
N ASP A 309 -27.76 -18.23 27.62
CA ASP A 309 -28.48 -19.50 27.63
C ASP A 309 -27.75 -20.53 26.76
N ILE A 310 -27.64 -21.77 27.23
CA ILE A 310 -26.84 -22.84 26.60
C ILE A 310 -27.30 -23.10 25.17
N LYS A 311 -28.59 -22.93 24.88
CA LYS A 311 -29.18 -23.16 23.55
C LYS A 311 -29.10 -21.94 22.63
N SER A 312 -28.62 -20.80 23.12
CA SER A 312 -28.47 -19.57 22.36
C SER A 312 -27.44 -19.72 21.23
N ASN A 313 -27.56 -18.89 20.19
CA ASN A 313 -26.59 -18.86 19.10
C ASN A 313 -25.23 -18.36 19.60
N GLU A 314 -25.21 -17.47 20.58
CA GLU A 314 -24.02 -16.98 21.25
C GLU A 314 -23.25 -18.11 21.92
N SER A 315 -23.91 -18.98 22.70
CA SER A 315 -23.23 -20.11 23.34
C SER A 315 -22.63 -21.07 22.32
N LYS A 316 -23.33 -21.36 21.22
CA LYS A 316 -22.79 -22.21 20.14
C LYS A 316 -21.55 -21.59 19.48
N GLU A 317 -21.62 -20.31 19.13
CA GLU A 317 -20.51 -19.60 18.48
C GLU A 317 -19.32 -19.36 19.43
N LEU A 318 -19.56 -19.23 20.74
CA LEU A 318 -18.50 -19.19 21.77
C LEU A 318 -17.74 -20.51 21.86
N ILE A 319 -18.41 -21.66 21.73
CA ILE A 319 -17.73 -22.96 21.65
C ILE A 319 -16.91 -23.07 20.37
N GLU A 320 -17.43 -22.59 19.24
CA GLU A 320 -16.68 -22.57 17.98
C GLU A 320 -15.43 -21.67 18.05
N ILE A 321 -15.43 -20.60 18.85
CA ILE A 321 -14.20 -19.84 19.16
C ILE A 321 -13.16 -20.75 19.84
N LEU A 322 -13.54 -21.49 20.89
CA LEU A 322 -12.62 -22.40 21.58
C LEU A 322 -12.08 -23.46 20.63
N LYS A 323 -12.95 -24.01 19.79
CA LYS A 323 -12.57 -24.98 18.75
C LYS A 323 -11.53 -24.42 17.78
N GLU A 324 -11.71 -23.18 17.31
CA GLU A 324 -10.73 -22.52 16.44
C GLU A 324 -9.41 -22.19 17.16
N GLN A 325 -9.45 -21.89 18.47
CA GLN A 325 -8.22 -21.76 19.27
C GLN A 325 -7.48 -23.08 19.37
N ILE A 326 -8.18 -24.19 19.60
CA ILE A 326 -7.56 -25.53 19.67
C ILE A 326 -6.99 -25.91 18.30
N TYR A 327 -7.71 -25.69 17.20
CA TYR A 327 -7.20 -25.93 15.86
C TYR A 327 -5.97 -25.10 15.54
N LEU A 328 -5.95 -23.83 15.97
CA LEU A 328 -4.77 -22.98 15.80
C LEU A 328 -3.57 -23.60 16.54
N ILE A 329 -3.70 -23.96 17.82
CA ILE A 329 -2.60 -24.55 18.61
C ILE A 329 -2.15 -25.90 18.03
N ASN A 330 -3.09 -26.70 17.52
CA ASN A 330 -2.83 -27.99 16.90
C ASN A 330 -2.26 -27.90 15.47
N THR A 331 -2.00 -26.69 14.94
CA THR A 331 -1.41 -26.52 13.60
C THR A 331 -0.06 -27.24 13.56
N PRO A 332 0.16 -28.15 12.58
CA PRO A 332 1.43 -28.83 12.44
C PRO A 332 2.54 -27.85 12.05
N GLU A 333 3.77 -28.17 12.46
CA GLU A 333 4.94 -27.45 11.95
C GLU A 333 5.17 -27.82 10.49
N ILE A 334 5.41 -26.80 9.67
CA ILE A 334 5.68 -26.92 8.23
C ILE A 334 7.15 -26.54 8.03
N ASP A 335 7.93 -27.45 7.46
CA ASP A 335 9.33 -27.19 7.09
C ASP A 335 9.40 -26.21 5.91
N TRP A 336 10.43 -25.36 5.90
CA TRP A 336 10.63 -24.36 4.86
C TRP A 336 10.78 -24.95 3.45
N LYS A 337 11.19 -26.22 3.33
CA LYS A 337 11.26 -26.96 2.05
C LYS A 337 9.89 -27.33 1.49
N GLU A 338 8.84 -27.25 2.30
CA GLU A 338 7.48 -27.63 1.90
C GLU A 338 6.56 -26.43 1.66
N TYR A 339 7.05 -25.20 1.81
CA TYR A 339 6.22 -23.99 1.70
C TYR A 339 5.45 -23.91 0.37
N ASP A 340 6.02 -24.38 -0.73
CA ASP A 340 5.35 -24.38 -2.04
C ASP A 340 4.09 -25.27 -2.10
N LYS A 341 3.91 -26.18 -1.14
CA LYS A 341 2.75 -27.09 -1.04
C LYS A 341 1.64 -26.56 -0.15
N HIS A 342 1.86 -25.44 0.53
CA HIS A 342 0.96 -24.90 1.55
C HIS A 342 0.51 -23.49 1.21
N THR A 343 -0.66 -23.12 1.73
CA THR A 343 -1.15 -21.75 1.65
C THR A 343 -0.36 -20.83 2.59
N ASP A 344 -0.27 -19.54 2.24
CA ASP A 344 0.35 -18.54 3.10
C ASP A 344 -0.28 -18.49 4.51
N THR A 345 -1.57 -18.79 4.64
CA THR A 345 -2.25 -18.87 5.94
C THR A 345 -1.74 -20.03 6.79
N GLU A 346 -1.57 -21.21 6.20
CA GLU A 346 -1.03 -22.37 6.90
C GLU A 346 0.42 -22.14 7.36
N ILE A 347 1.25 -21.58 6.46
CA ILE A 347 2.64 -21.23 6.78
C ILE A 347 2.70 -20.23 7.94
N ARG A 348 1.87 -19.18 7.90
CA ARG A 348 1.81 -18.16 8.95
C ARG A 348 1.34 -18.74 10.29
N LYS A 349 0.34 -19.63 10.29
CA LYS A 349 -0.12 -20.31 11.50
C LYS A 349 0.96 -21.22 12.08
N SER A 350 1.59 -22.05 11.26
CA SER A 350 2.67 -22.94 11.64
C SER A 350 3.80 -22.18 12.35
N PHE A 351 4.32 -21.12 11.70
CA PHE A 351 5.35 -20.25 12.27
C PHE A 351 4.85 -19.51 13.52
N GLY A 352 3.64 -18.97 13.44
CA GLY A 352 3.02 -18.22 14.52
C GLY A 352 2.85 -19.03 15.80
N VAL A 353 2.40 -20.27 15.68
CA VAL A 353 2.20 -21.17 16.82
C VAL A 353 3.52 -21.57 17.44
N LYS A 354 4.56 -21.82 16.62
CA LYS A 354 5.91 -22.15 17.11
C LYS A 354 6.52 -21.05 17.97
N TYR A 355 6.30 -19.77 17.65
CA TYR A 355 7.04 -18.66 18.27
C TYR A 355 6.21 -17.67 19.09
N ASN A 356 4.88 -17.73 19.00
CA ASN A 356 4.00 -16.72 19.60
C ASN A 356 2.90 -17.30 20.51
N VAL A 357 2.80 -18.63 20.69
CA VAL A 357 1.80 -19.24 21.59
C VAL A 357 2.43 -19.50 22.95
N PRO A 358 1.99 -18.82 24.02
CA PRO A 358 2.49 -19.03 25.38
C PRO A 358 2.02 -20.36 25.96
N LYS A 359 2.86 -21.04 26.74
CA LYS A 359 2.49 -22.29 27.45
C LYS A 359 1.25 -22.11 28.35
N GLN A 360 1.15 -20.94 29.00
CA GLN A 360 0.01 -20.61 29.86
C GLN A 360 -1.33 -20.58 29.10
N ILE A 361 -1.33 -20.27 27.80
CA ILE A 361 -2.55 -20.31 26.98
C ILE A 361 -2.98 -21.75 26.73
N ILE A 362 -2.03 -22.63 26.43
CA ILE A 362 -2.27 -24.07 26.21
C ILE A 362 -2.89 -24.67 27.47
N GLU A 363 -2.27 -24.46 28.64
CA GLU A 363 -2.78 -24.93 29.93
C GLU A 363 -4.18 -24.38 30.26
N GLN A 364 -4.44 -23.11 29.94
CA GLN A 364 -5.76 -22.51 30.15
C GLN A 364 -6.81 -23.14 29.24
N LEU A 365 -6.47 -23.36 27.97
CA LEU A 365 -7.39 -23.92 26.99
C LEU A 365 -7.71 -25.38 27.30
N GLU A 366 -6.72 -26.16 27.75
CA GLU A 366 -6.90 -27.54 28.23
C GLU A 366 -7.87 -27.58 29.42
N LYS A 367 -7.63 -26.78 30.45
CA LYS A 367 -8.51 -26.70 31.63
C LYS A 367 -9.94 -26.29 31.28
N VAL A 368 -10.10 -25.30 30.40
CA VAL A 368 -11.43 -24.84 29.97
C VAL A 368 -12.14 -25.92 29.16
N ARG A 369 -11.45 -26.58 28.23
CA ARG A 369 -11.99 -27.70 27.46
C ARG A 369 -12.47 -28.82 28.38
N ASP A 370 -11.60 -29.28 29.27
CA ASP A 370 -11.91 -30.41 30.15
C ASP A 370 -13.03 -30.07 31.13
N SER A 371 -13.08 -28.83 31.61
CA SER A 371 -14.20 -28.35 32.43
C SER A 371 -15.52 -28.38 31.66
N LEU A 372 -15.54 -27.99 30.38
CA LEU A 372 -16.76 -27.98 29.57
C LEU A 372 -17.21 -29.37 29.16
N ILE A 373 -16.29 -30.31 28.93
CA ILE A 373 -16.62 -31.70 28.58
C ILE A 373 -17.10 -32.47 29.82
N ASN A 374 -16.54 -32.21 31.00
CA ASN A 374 -16.94 -32.91 32.22
C ASN A 374 -18.17 -32.29 32.91
N ASP A 375 -18.60 -31.09 32.49
CA ASP A 375 -19.82 -30.46 32.99
C ASP A 375 -21.05 -30.89 32.16
N ASN A 376 -21.96 -31.64 32.79
CA ASN A 376 -23.23 -32.07 32.21
C ASN A 376 -24.03 -30.93 31.57
N LYS A 377 -23.87 -29.69 32.06
CA LYS A 377 -24.54 -28.50 31.53
C LYS A 377 -24.08 -28.16 30.11
N TYR A 378 -22.79 -28.32 29.82
CA TYR A 378 -22.17 -27.89 28.56
C TYR A 378 -21.81 -29.06 27.63
N TYR A 379 -21.83 -30.29 28.13
CA TYR A 379 -21.43 -31.51 27.39
C TYR A 379 -21.97 -31.59 25.96
N GLU A 380 -23.29 -31.39 25.76
CA GLU A 380 -23.90 -31.55 24.43
C GLU A 380 -23.35 -30.59 23.38
N ILE A 381 -22.95 -29.38 23.79
CA ILE A 381 -22.39 -28.38 22.88
C ILE A 381 -20.87 -28.46 22.79
N SER A 382 -20.19 -29.08 23.77
CA SER A 382 -18.72 -29.15 23.88
C SER A 382 -18.11 -30.50 23.49
N LYS A 383 -18.90 -31.58 23.34
CA LYS A 383 -18.41 -32.94 23.06
C LYS A 383 -17.53 -33.06 21.82
N ASP A 384 -17.71 -32.19 20.83
CA ASP A 384 -16.96 -32.17 19.58
C ASP A 384 -15.68 -31.31 19.66
N LEU A 385 -15.30 -30.82 20.85
CA LEU A 385 -14.06 -30.07 21.03
C LEU A 385 -12.84 -30.99 20.87
N PRO A 386 -11.94 -30.70 19.91
CA PRO A 386 -10.77 -31.54 19.66
C PRO A 386 -9.82 -31.56 20.87
N GLU A 387 -9.04 -32.64 20.99
CA GLU A 387 -7.95 -32.72 21.98
C GLU A 387 -6.77 -31.83 21.59
N LEU A 388 -6.06 -31.30 22.58
CA LEU A 388 -4.81 -30.58 22.37
C LEU A 388 -3.68 -31.60 22.12
N LYS A 389 -2.98 -31.46 21.00
CA LYS A 389 -1.83 -32.31 20.68
C LYS A 389 -0.65 -31.89 21.54
N GLN A 390 -0.05 -32.84 22.26
CA GLN A 390 1.21 -32.61 22.97
C GLN A 390 2.30 -32.28 21.95
N ARG A 391 2.99 -31.15 22.14
CA ARG A 391 4.17 -30.79 21.35
C ARG A 391 5.41 -31.22 22.11
N ASN A 392 6.25 -32.03 21.47
CA ASN A 392 7.61 -32.29 21.94
C ASN A 392 8.40 -30.98 21.83
N GLU A 393 9.01 -30.55 22.94
CA GLU A 393 9.79 -29.29 23.02
C GLU A 393 11.04 -29.27 22.16
#